data_AF-A0A1Q3SKL2-F1
#
_entry.id   AF-A0A1Q3SKL2-F1
#
_cell.length_a   1.000
_cell.length_b   1.000
_cell.length_c   1.000
_cell.angle_alpha   90.00
_cell.angle_beta   90.00
_cell.angle_gamma   90.00
#
_symmetry.space_group_name_H-M   'P 1'
#
loop_
_entity.id
_entity.type
_entity.pdbx_description
1 polymer ?
#
loop_
_entity_poly.entity_id
_entity_poly.type
_entity_poly.pdbx_seq_one_letter_code
_entity_poly.pdbx_strand_id
1 'polypeptide(L)'
;MLTAKTEEVDKIVGLSVGTDDFITKPFSPRELIARIKARLRRPRNASINSSQGVTEESLPPPRQFGELQLDEARHEVEKAGLGIGLTSHEFDLLATLTRHPGRVFTRNQLLEQVWGDEYYDDHVVDVHIANL
;
A
#
# COMPACT_ATOMS: atom_id res chain seq x y z
N MET A 1 -6.88 -17.24 37.56
CA MET A 1 -5.93 -16.70 36.57
C MET A 1 -6.75 -16.20 35.39
N LEU A 2 -6.63 -14.91 35.08
CA LEU A 2 -7.55 -14.15 34.23
C LEU A 2 -6.86 -13.89 32.89
N THR A 3 -7.16 -14.69 31.85
CA THR A 3 -6.50 -14.65 30.52
C THR A 3 -7.29 -13.89 29.46
N ALA A 4 -8.30 -13.11 29.84
CA ALA A 4 -9.19 -12.41 28.90
C ALA A 4 -8.72 -10.99 28.49
N LYS A 5 -7.51 -10.55 28.88
CA LYS A 5 -7.07 -9.15 28.68
C LYS A 5 -6.23 -8.90 27.43
N THR A 6 -5.79 -9.94 26.72
CA THR A 6 -4.89 -9.78 25.56
C THR A 6 -5.67 -9.69 24.24
N GLU A 7 -6.81 -10.38 24.11
CA GLU A 7 -7.61 -10.42 22.87
C GLU A 7 -8.30 -9.09 22.54
N GLU A 8 -8.65 -8.29 23.56
CA GLU A 8 -9.38 -7.03 23.35
C GLU A 8 -8.45 -5.92 22.83
N VAL A 9 -7.17 -5.93 23.24
CA VAL A 9 -6.18 -4.92 22.85
C VAL A 9 -5.73 -5.10 21.40
N ASP A 10 -5.46 -6.34 20.98
CA ASP A 10 -5.08 -6.65 19.58
C ASP A 10 -6.21 -6.30 18.59
N LYS A 11 -7.47 -6.41 19.03
CA LYS A 11 -8.65 -6.01 18.25
C LYS A 11 -8.77 -4.51 18.03
N ILE A 12 -8.36 -3.71 19.02
CA ILE A 12 -8.49 -2.26 19.01
C ILE A 12 -7.35 -1.61 18.22
N VAL A 13 -6.14 -2.20 18.23
CA VAL A 13 -5.02 -1.71 17.41
C VAL A 13 -5.26 -1.94 15.91
N GLY A 14 -5.82 -3.11 15.54
CA GLY A 14 -6.19 -3.40 14.15
C GLY A 14 -7.33 -2.53 13.58
N LEU A 15 -8.17 -1.94 14.44
CA LEU A 15 -9.29 -1.09 14.04
C LEU A 15 -8.94 0.42 14.00
N SER A 16 -7.86 0.83 14.68
CA SER A 16 -7.47 2.25 14.83
C SER A 16 -6.37 2.69 13.85
N VAL A 17 -5.57 1.74 13.35
CA VAL A 17 -4.76 1.89 12.14
C VAL A 17 -5.63 1.39 11.01
N GLY A 18 -5.84 2.17 9.95
CA GLY A 18 -6.78 1.89 8.84
C GLY A 18 -6.47 0.63 8.02
N THR A 19 -6.43 -0.52 8.68
CA THR A 19 -6.34 -1.84 8.08
C THR A 19 -7.75 -2.35 7.90
N ASP A 20 -8.10 -2.68 6.67
CA ASP A 20 -9.46 -3.09 6.37
C ASP A 20 -9.79 -4.51 6.92
N ASP A 21 -8.81 -5.29 7.41
CA ASP A 21 -9.03 -6.58 8.10
C ASP A 21 -7.76 -7.07 8.83
N PHE A 22 -7.92 -7.63 10.02
CA PHE A 22 -6.84 -8.32 10.76
C PHE A 22 -7.28 -9.75 11.12
N ILE A 23 -6.35 -10.70 11.07
CA ILE A 23 -6.56 -12.08 11.52
C ILE A 23 -5.42 -12.48 12.46
N THR A 24 -5.78 -12.99 13.63
CA THR A 24 -4.85 -13.54 14.62
C THR A 24 -4.52 -15.00 14.31
N LYS A 25 -3.28 -15.42 14.56
CA LYS A 25 -2.85 -16.82 14.42
C LYS A 25 -3.34 -17.70 15.59
N PRO A 26 -3.48 -19.03 15.38
CA PRO A 26 -3.29 -19.75 14.12
C PRO A 26 -4.55 -19.67 13.23
N PHE A 27 -4.38 -19.29 11.96
CA PHE A 27 -5.50 -19.17 11.02
C PHE A 27 -5.50 -20.30 9.99
N SER A 28 -6.69 -20.62 9.46
CA SER A 28 -6.87 -21.65 8.43
C SER A 28 -6.59 -21.08 7.04
N PRO A 29 -5.78 -21.74 6.18
CA PRO A 29 -5.57 -21.31 4.80
C PRO A 29 -6.88 -21.18 4.00
N ARG A 30 -7.91 -21.97 4.35
CA ARG A 30 -9.24 -21.90 3.72
C ARG A 30 -9.99 -20.63 4.11
N GLU A 31 -9.80 -20.14 5.33
CA GLU A 31 -10.39 -18.89 5.80
C GLU A 31 -9.77 -17.69 5.09
N LEU A 32 -8.44 -17.69 4.93
CA LEU A 32 -7.72 -16.66 4.19
C LEU A 32 -8.22 -16.57 2.73
N ILE A 33 -8.30 -17.70 2.04
CA ILE A 33 -8.78 -17.76 0.65
C ILE A 33 -10.24 -17.31 0.53
N ALA A 34 -11.10 -17.68 1.48
CA ALA A 34 -12.50 -17.24 1.49
C ALA A 34 -12.63 -15.73 1.67
N ARG A 35 -11.82 -15.10 2.53
CA ARG A 35 -11.81 -13.65 2.74
C ARG A 35 -11.22 -12.87 1.56
N ILE A 36 -10.14 -13.37 0.96
CA ILE A 36 -9.58 -12.82 -0.28
C ILE A 36 -10.66 -12.82 -1.38
N LYS A 37 -11.33 -13.95 -1.57
CA LYS A 37 -12.43 -14.05 -2.54
C LYS A 37 -13.61 -13.14 -2.20
N ALA A 38 -13.97 -13.01 -0.92
CA ALA A 38 -15.06 -12.13 -0.49
C ALA A 38 -14.76 -10.65 -0.77
N ARG A 39 -13.51 -10.21 -0.58
CA ARG A 39 -13.07 -8.85 -0.92
C ARG A 39 -12.99 -8.60 -2.42
N LEU A 40 -12.45 -9.54 -3.19
CA LEU A 40 -12.43 -9.46 -4.65
C LEU A 40 -13.84 -9.49 -5.25
N ARG A 41 -14.82 -10.09 -4.55
CA ARG A 41 -16.22 -10.09 -4.94
C ARG A 41 -16.94 -8.77 -4.66
N ARG A 42 -16.31 -7.80 -3.99
CA ARG A 42 -16.89 -6.47 -3.85
C ARG A 42 -16.83 -5.77 -5.22
N PRO A 43 -17.95 -5.59 -5.92
CA PRO A 43 -17.93 -4.88 -7.18
C PRO A 43 -17.57 -3.43 -6.90
N ARG A 44 -16.55 -2.90 -7.58
CA ARG A 44 -16.35 -1.46 -7.79
C ARG A 44 -17.44 -0.85 -8.72
N ASN A 45 -18.63 -1.46 -8.74
CA ASN A 45 -19.80 -1.05 -9.50
C ASN A 45 -20.88 -0.51 -8.56
N ALA A 46 -20.54 0.55 -7.84
CA ALA A 46 -21.51 1.44 -7.22
C ALA A 46 -21.05 2.89 -7.42
N SER A 47 -20.74 3.27 -8.66
CA SER A 47 -20.89 4.65 -9.13
C SER A 47 -20.84 4.70 -10.67
N ILE A 48 -21.76 4.00 -11.32
CA ILE A 48 -22.23 4.39 -12.65
C ILE A 48 -23.72 4.64 -12.43
N ASN A 49 -24.07 5.92 -12.20
CA ASN A 49 -25.37 6.55 -12.44
C ASN A 49 -25.52 7.82 -11.59
N SER A 50 -24.74 8.86 -11.92
CA SER A 50 -25.15 10.24 -11.70
C SER A 50 -24.21 11.16 -12.46
N SER A 51 -24.64 11.52 -13.67
CA SER A 51 -24.29 12.76 -14.33
C SER A 51 -24.61 13.94 -13.41
N GLN A 52 -23.61 14.41 -12.66
CA GLN A 52 -23.50 15.77 -12.13
C GLN A 52 -22.10 15.93 -11.57
N GLY A 53 -21.42 17.01 -11.99
CA GLY A 53 -20.04 17.31 -11.64
C GLY A 53 -19.82 17.24 -10.14
N VAL A 54 -18.99 16.28 -9.72
CA VAL A 54 -18.29 16.35 -8.45
C VAL A 54 -16.96 16.98 -8.81
N THR A 55 -16.82 18.25 -8.46
CA THR A 55 -15.56 18.99 -8.51
C THR A 55 -14.45 18.09 -7.98
N GLU A 56 -13.48 17.77 -8.84
CA GLU A 56 -12.19 17.19 -8.47
C GLU A 56 -11.46 18.22 -7.59
N GLU A 57 -11.88 18.36 -6.34
CA GLU A 57 -11.12 19.10 -5.35
C GLU A 57 -9.85 18.32 -5.04
N SER A 58 -8.77 18.76 -5.69
CA SER A 58 -7.42 18.82 -5.15
C SER A 58 -6.70 17.50 -4.83
N LEU A 59 -6.90 16.43 -5.62
CA LEU A 59 -5.90 15.36 -5.65
C LEU A 59 -4.65 15.86 -6.38
N PRO A 60 -3.44 15.60 -5.86
CA PRO A 60 -2.21 16.03 -6.54
C PRO A 60 -2.14 15.35 -7.92
N PRO A 61 -1.72 16.09 -8.97
CA PRO A 61 -1.56 15.51 -10.29
C PRO A 61 -0.48 14.41 -10.28
N PRO A 62 -0.55 13.44 -11.19
CA PRO A 62 0.47 12.40 -11.31
C PRO A 62 1.85 13.02 -11.54
N ARG A 63 2.88 12.46 -10.90
CA ARG A 63 4.26 12.91 -11.08
C ARG A 63 4.84 12.31 -12.35
N GLN A 64 5.56 13.12 -13.12
CA GLN A 64 6.19 12.71 -14.38
C GLN A 64 7.72 12.82 -14.32
N PHE A 65 8.41 11.74 -14.73
CA PHE A 65 9.86 11.63 -14.83
C PHE A 65 10.23 11.05 -16.19
N GLY A 66 10.36 11.92 -17.20
CA GLY A 66 10.54 11.49 -18.58
C GLY A 66 9.33 10.69 -19.06
N GLU A 67 9.56 9.43 -19.43
CA GLU A 67 8.51 8.49 -19.86
C GLU A 67 7.76 7.85 -18.68
N LEU A 68 8.29 7.96 -17.45
CA LEU A 68 7.67 7.39 -16.25
C LEU A 68 6.61 8.34 -15.71
N GLN A 69 5.42 7.81 -15.44
CA GLN A 69 4.32 8.51 -14.79
C GLN A 69 3.88 7.71 -13.57
N LEU A 70 3.71 8.40 -12.44
CA LEU A 70 3.30 7.80 -11.17
C LEU A 70 2.10 8.56 -10.62
N ASP A 71 0.97 7.85 -10.51
CA ASP A 71 -0.25 8.33 -9.89
C ASP A 71 -0.38 7.71 -8.50
N GLU A 72 -0.08 8.50 -7.47
CA GLU A 72 -0.18 8.05 -6.08
C GLU A 72 -1.61 7.84 -5.60
N ALA A 73 -2.55 8.63 -6.11
CA ALA A 73 -3.95 8.51 -5.70
C ALA A 73 -4.56 7.21 -6.24
N ARG A 74 -4.12 6.79 -7.43
CA ARG A 74 -4.55 5.53 -8.07
C ARG A 74 -3.65 4.34 -7.76
N HIS A 75 -2.47 4.58 -7.20
CA HIS A 75 -1.46 3.55 -6.97
C HIS A 75 -1.01 2.88 -8.30
N GLU A 76 -0.89 3.70 -9.34
CA GLU A 76 -0.61 3.27 -10.71
C GLU A 76 0.73 3.85 -11.19
N VAL A 77 1.47 3.04 -11.94
CA VAL A 77 2.74 3.44 -12.58
C VAL A 77 2.68 3.07 -14.04
N GLU A 78 3.07 4.01 -14.89
CA GLU A 78 3.17 3.81 -16.34
C GLU A 78 4.54 4.22 -16.84
N LYS A 79 5.03 3.54 -17.87
CA LYS A 79 6.19 3.96 -18.65
C LYS A 79 5.83 3.99 -20.12
N ALA A 80 6.00 5.15 -20.75
CA ALA A 80 5.61 5.38 -22.14
C ALA A 80 4.14 4.99 -22.42
N GLY A 81 3.25 5.23 -21.45
CA GLY A 81 1.82 4.89 -21.52
C GLY A 81 1.49 3.40 -21.34
N LEU A 82 2.46 2.57 -20.95
CA LEU A 82 2.25 1.17 -20.60
C LEU A 82 2.27 0.99 -19.08
N GLY A 83 1.20 0.45 -18.51
CA GLY A 83 1.10 0.16 -17.09
C GLY A 83 2.15 -0.87 -16.64
N ILE A 84 2.83 -0.56 -15.52
CA ILE A 84 3.81 -1.41 -14.87
C ILE A 84 3.18 -1.96 -13.58
N GLY A 85 3.14 -3.29 -13.47
CA GLY A 85 2.70 -3.95 -12.24
C GLY A 85 3.84 -4.01 -11.23
N LEU A 86 3.78 -3.17 -10.20
CA LEU A 86 4.68 -3.21 -9.05
C LEU A 86 4.02 -3.90 -7.86
N THR A 87 4.81 -4.52 -7.00
CA THR A 87 4.34 -4.90 -5.65
C THR A 87 4.10 -3.64 -4.81
N SER A 88 3.38 -3.78 -3.68
CA SER A 88 3.11 -2.65 -2.78
C SER A 88 4.38 -1.95 -2.31
N HIS A 89 5.38 -2.71 -1.83
CA HIS A 89 6.64 -2.13 -1.36
C HIS A 89 7.46 -1.49 -2.48
N GLU A 90 7.48 -2.08 -3.68
CA GLU A 90 8.16 -1.47 -4.84
C GLU A 90 7.50 -0.14 -5.24
N PHE A 91 6.17 -0.09 -5.21
CA PHE A 91 5.44 1.15 -5.43
C PHE A 91 5.76 2.20 -4.37
N ASP A 92 5.68 1.84 -3.09
CA ASP A 92 5.93 2.76 -1.97
C ASP A 92 7.36 3.30 -1.99
N LEU A 93 8.32 2.45 -2.36
CA LEU A 93 9.72 2.83 -2.51
C LEU A 93 9.91 3.81 -3.67
N LEU A 94 9.32 3.53 -4.84
CA LEU A 94 9.34 4.44 -5.98
C LEU A 94 8.62 5.77 -5.67
N ALA A 95 7.47 5.71 -4.99
CA ALA A 95 6.72 6.89 -4.55
C ALA A 95 7.57 7.74 -3.60
N THR A 96 8.26 7.12 -2.65
CA THR A 96 9.16 7.78 -1.70
C THR A 96 10.31 8.50 -2.40
N LEU A 97 11.00 7.82 -3.32
CA LEU A 97 12.08 8.39 -4.11
C LEU A 97 11.59 9.56 -4.98
N THR A 98 10.42 9.40 -5.61
CA THR A 98 9.86 10.41 -6.51
C THR A 98 9.27 11.63 -5.80
N ARG A 99 8.88 11.52 -4.51
CA ARG A 99 8.49 12.68 -3.68
C ARG A 99 9.65 13.65 -3.42
N HIS A 100 10.89 13.15 -3.42
CA HIS A 100 12.08 13.92 -3.09
C HIS A 100 13.16 13.76 -4.17
N PRO A 101 12.93 14.27 -5.40
CA PRO A 101 13.87 14.09 -6.50
C PRO A 101 15.23 14.71 -6.19
N GLY A 102 16.30 13.97 -6.48
CA GLY A 102 17.69 14.40 -6.24
C GLY A 102 18.16 14.27 -4.79
N ARG A 103 17.30 13.87 -3.84
CA ARG A 103 17.70 13.54 -2.48
C ARG A 103 18.26 12.12 -2.41
N VAL A 104 19.42 11.98 -1.77
CA VAL A 104 19.98 10.66 -1.42
C VAL A 104 19.34 10.17 -0.12
N PHE A 105 18.86 8.93 -0.12
CA PHE A 105 18.35 8.25 1.06
C PHE A 105 19.33 7.18 1.53
N THR A 106 19.46 7.02 2.85
CA THR A 106 20.13 5.84 3.42
C THR A 106 19.17 4.65 3.44
N ARG A 107 19.69 3.43 3.57
CA ARG A 107 18.85 2.22 3.70
C ARG A 107 17.87 2.32 4.86
N ASN A 108 18.36 2.73 6.04
CA ASN A 108 17.51 2.91 7.22
C ASN A 108 16.39 3.93 7.00
N GLN A 109 16.64 5.01 6.25
CA GLN A 109 15.59 5.98 5.92
C GLN A 109 14.51 5.37 5.02
N LEU A 110 14.90 4.55 4.03
CA LEU A 110 13.94 3.87 3.17
C LEU A 110 13.18 2.78 3.93
N LEU A 111 13.86 2.04 4.81
CA LEU A 111 13.22 1.07 5.71
C LEU A 111 12.15 1.73 6.57
N GLU A 112 12.51 2.82 7.28
CA GLU A 112 11.59 3.54 8.14
C GLU A 112 10.39 4.10 7.36
N GLN A 113 10.60 4.61 6.14
CA GLN A 113 9.53 5.22 5.35
C GLN A 113 8.58 4.21 4.68
N VAL A 114 9.08 3.03 4.28
CA VAL A 114 8.30 2.04 3.50
C VAL A 114 7.82 0.87 4.36
N TRP A 115 8.58 0.47 5.37
CA TRP A 115 8.26 -0.65 6.27
C TRP A 115 7.91 -0.22 7.71
N GLY A 116 8.23 1.00 8.12
CA GLY A 116 7.92 1.52 9.45
C GLY A 116 8.85 1.00 10.55
N ASP A 117 8.30 0.85 11.77
CA ASP A 117 9.05 0.45 12.98
C ASP A 117 9.34 -1.06 13.07
N GLU A 118 8.96 -1.84 12.06
CA GLU A 118 9.26 -3.27 12.03
C GLU A 118 10.75 -3.49 11.73
N TYR A 119 11.39 -4.36 12.53
CA TYR A 119 12.79 -4.69 12.33
C TYR A 119 12.97 -5.56 11.09
N TYR A 120 13.48 -4.95 10.01
CA TYR A 120 13.89 -5.61 8.78
C TYR A 120 15.41 -5.51 8.59
N ASP A 121 15.97 -6.46 7.85
CA ASP A 121 17.35 -6.38 7.38
C ASP A 121 17.45 -5.31 6.28
N ASP A 122 18.47 -4.45 6.35
CA ASP A 122 18.84 -3.45 5.33
C ASP A 122 18.88 -4.02 3.91
N HIS A 123 19.22 -5.31 3.75
CA HIS A 123 19.26 -5.99 2.46
C HIS A 123 17.90 -6.08 1.76
N VAL A 124 16.79 -5.98 2.49
CA VAL A 124 15.44 -5.98 1.88
C VAL A 124 15.29 -4.79 0.93
N VAL A 125 15.84 -3.62 1.28
CA VAL A 125 15.83 -2.43 0.41
C VAL A 125 16.58 -2.69 -0.89
N ASP A 126 17.76 -3.32 -0.81
CA ASP A 126 18.58 -3.60 -1.99
C ASP A 126 17.85 -4.53 -2.99
N VAL A 127 17.15 -5.54 -2.48
CA VAL A 127 16.36 -6.48 -3.30
C VAL A 127 15.23 -5.76 -4.03
N HIS A 128 14.46 -4.92 -3.34
CA HIS A 128 13.37 -4.18 -3.98
C HIS A 128 13.86 -3.09 -4.92
N ILE A 129 15.00 -2.43 -4.62
CA ILE A 129 15.66 -1.52 -5.56
C ILE A 129 16.08 -2.24 -6.84
N ALA A 130 16.61 -3.46 -6.74
CA ALA A 130 17.07 -4.22 -7.90
C ALA A 130 15.93 -4.71 -8.81
N ASN A 131 14.71 -4.83 -8.27
CA ASN A 131 13.52 -5.21 -9.03
C ASN A 131 12.86 -4.03 -9.77
N LEU A 132 13.13 -2.79 -9.33
CA LEU A 132 12.66 -1.56 -9.97
C LEU A 132 13.45 -1.21 -11.23
#